data_AF-A0A0J8C8R7-F1
#
_entry.id   AF-A0A0J8C8R7-F1
#
_cell.length_a   1.000
_cell.length_b   1.000
_cell.length_c   1.000
_cell.angle_alpha   90.00
_cell.angle_beta   90.00
_cell.angle_gamma   90.00
#
_symmetry.space_group_name_H-M   'P 1'
#
loop_
_entity.id
_entity.type
_entity.pdbx_description
1 polymer ?
#
loop_
_entity_poly.entity_id
_entity_poly.type
_entity_poly.pdbx_seq_one_letter_code
_entity_poly.pdbx_strand_id
1 'polypeptide(L)'
;MALTTGRQYARTLETGDRYITTDLDNKRHEVTVSTIGEHLDDSNSVYHQFADPVRRAHYTYSAVVHVTYRAPRCPHGNAWRWCERNPCVGCEWPAEIDTAYMGNAPARTAS
;
A
#
# COMPACT_ATOMS: atom_id res chain seq x y z
N MET A 1 -2.79 -16.18 2.28
CA MET A 1 -3.85 -15.52 3.07
C MET A 1 -4.65 -14.60 2.14
N ALA A 2 -5.97 -14.52 2.31
CA ALA A 2 -6.78 -13.59 1.54
C ALA A 2 -6.43 -12.16 1.98
N LEU A 3 -5.99 -11.34 1.04
CA LEU A 3 -5.60 -9.97 1.31
C LEU A 3 -6.85 -9.12 1.61
N THR A 4 -7.01 -8.69 2.87
CA THR A 4 -8.20 -7.96 3.32
C THR A 4 -8.14 -6.48 2.98
N THR A 5 -9.29 -5.94 2.58
CA THR A 5 -9.58 -4.50 2.48
C THR A 5 -10.29 -4.02 3.76
N GLY A 6 -10.38 -2.71 3.96
CA GLY A 6 -10.94 -2.06 5.13
C GLY A 6 -9.88 -1.60 6.14
N ARG A 7 -10.35 -1.28 7.35
CA ARG A 7 -9.48 -0.84 8.45
C ARG A 7 -8.78 -2.05 9.05
N GLN A 8 -7.46 -2.04 9.05
CA GLN A 8 -6.65 -3.11 9.65
C GLN A 8 -5.40 -2.55 10.32
N TYR A 9 -4.83 -3.33 11.25
CA TYR A 9 -3.58 -2.95 11.89
C TYR A 9 -2.40 -3.10 10.92
N ALA A 10 -1.43 -2.19 11.02
CA ALA A 10 -0.23 -2.21 10.18
C ALA A 10 0.53 -3.55 10.29
N ARG A 11 0.48 -4.25 11.44
CA ARG A 11 1.07 -5.58 11.63
C ARG A 11 0.56 -6.68 10.68
N THR A 12 -0.55 -6.45 10.00
CA THR A 12 -1.14 -7.38 9.03
C THR A 12 -0.59 -7.20 7.62
N LEU A 13 0.23 -6.16 7.41
CA LEU A 13 0.87 -5.86 6.15
C LEU A 13 2.21 -6.57 6.05
N GLU A 14 2.59 -6.91 4.82
CA GLU A 14 3.89 -7.53 4.53
C GLU A 14 4.69 -6.66 3.54
N THR A 15 6.02 -6.83 3.53
CA THR A 15 6.87 -6.15 2.54
C THR A 15 6.43 -6.51 1.11
N GLY A 16 6.36 -5.50 0.25
CA GLY A 16 5.84 -5.62 -1.11
C GLY A 16 4.32 -5.46 -1.24
N ASP A 17 3.57 -5.41 -0.12
CA ASP A 17 2.13 -5.12 -0.16
C ASP A 17 1.89 -3.76 -0.84
N ARG A 18 1.02 -3.77 -1.85
CA ARG A 18 0.65 -2.60 -2.62
C ARG A 18 -0.84 -2.37 -2.55
N TYR A 19 -1.23 -1.15 -2.18
CA TYR A 19 -2.62 -0.82 -1.93
C TYR A 19 -2.90 0.67 -2.08
N ILE A 20 -4.18 1.02 -2.18
CA ILE A 20 -4.65 2.40 -2.10
C ILE A 20 -5.11 2.69 -0.67
N THR A 21 -4.71 3.83 -0.12
CA THR A 21 -5.26 4.40 1.11
C THR A 21 -5.92 5.74 0.81
N THR A 22 -6.81 6.17 1.69
CA THR A 22 -7.38 7.51 1.68
C THR A 22 -6.87 8.27 2.90
N ASP A 23 -6.40 9.50 2.72
CA ASP A 23 -6.01 10.38 3.82
C ASP A 23 -7.22 11.13 4.41
N LEU A 24 -6.95 12.04 5.37
CA LEU A 24 -8.00 12.82 6.05
C LEU A 24 -8.71 13.82 5.12
N ASP A 25 -8.06 14.23 4.02
CA ASP A 25 -8.60 15.15 3.02
C ASP A 25 -9.37 14.41 1.90
N ASN A 26 -9.66 13.12 2.11
CA ASN A 26 -10.23 12.21 1.11
C ASN A 26 -9.37 12.03 -0.15
N LYS A 27 -8.08 12.41 -0.10
CA LYS A 27 -7.17 12.17 -1.21
C LYS A 27 -6.68 10.72 -1.16
N ARG A 28 -6.69 10.10 -2.33
CA ARG A 28 -6.23 8.72 -2.51
C ARG A 28 -4.73 8.72 -2.77
N HIS A 29 -4.04 7.75 -2.16
CA HIS A 29 -2.62 7.55 -2.37
C HIS A 29 -2.33 6.09 -2.64
N GLU A 30 -1.54 5.84 -3.66
CA GLU A 30 -0.89 4.55 -3.85
C GLU A 30 0.23 4.37 -2.83
N VAL A 31 0.20 3.23 -2.14
CA VAL A 31 1.15 2.85 -1.11
C VAL A 31 1.81 1.53 -1.48
N THR A 32 3.11 1.44 -1.22
CA THR A 32 3.85 0.18 -1.16
C THR A 32 4.55 0.07 0.18
N VAL A 33 4.43 -1.08 0.84
CA VAL A 33 5.21 -1.40 2.04
C VAL A 33 6.61 -1.77 1.60
N SER A 34 7.60 -0.93 1.90
CA SER A 34 8.97 -1.18 1.44
C SER A 34 9.76 -2.10 2.35
N THR A 35 9.51 -2.03 3.66
CA THR A 35 10.27 -2.78 4.67
C THR A 35 9.44 -2.87 5.95
N ILE A 36 9.67 -3.94 6.70
CA ILE A 36 9.25 -4.09 8.08
C ILE A 36 10.50 -3.99 8.96
N GLY A 37 10.51 -3.06 9.90
CA GLY A 37 11.55 -2.94 10.91
C GLY A 37 11.17 -3.76 12.13
N GLU A 38 11.88 -4.85 12.38
CA GLU A 38 11.71 -5.67 13.58
C GLU A 38 12.73 -5.24 14.65
N HIS A 39 12.23 -4.99 15.86
CA HIS A 39 13.00 -4.60 17.03
C HIS A 39 12.70 -5.58 18.18
N LEU A 40 13.68 -5.78 19.07
CA LEU A 40 13.56 -6.70 20.21
C LEU A 40 12.62 -6.18 21.30
N ASP A 41 12.27 -4.90 21.29
CA ASP A 41 11.47 -4.20 22.30
C ASP A 41 10.01 -3.98 21.84
N ASP A 42 9.51 -4.81 20.91
CA ASP A 42 8.17 -4.72 20.31
C ASP A 42 7.86 -3.39 19.61
N SER A 43 8.86 -2.52 19.38
CA SER A 43 8.73 -1.27 18.64
C SER A 43 8.69 -1.46 17.11
N ASN A 44 8.18 -2.62 16.67
CA ASN A 44 8.15 -2.99 15.27
C ASN A 44 7.40 -1.97 14.44
N SER A 45 7.92 -1.74 13.24
CA SER A 45 7.44 -0.69 12.36
C SER A 45 7.25 -1.16 10.92
N VAL A 46 6.32 -0.51 10.26
CA VAL A 46 5.98 -0.73 8.85
C VAL A 46 6.30 0.55 8.09
N TYR A 47 7.19 0.44 7.10
CA TYR A 47 7.62 1.56 6.28
C TYR A 47 6.81 1.61 5.00
N HIS A 48 6.01 2.66 4.85
CA HIS A 48 5.23 2.95 3.66
C HIS A 48 5.97 3.90 2.74
N GLN A 49 5.78 3.68 1.44
CA GLN A 49 6.19 4.60 0.40
C GLN A 49 4.98 4.95 -0.45
N PHE A 50 4.76 6.24 -0.62
CA PHE A 50 3.70 6.78 -1.44
C PHE A 50 4.27 7.09 -2.82
N ALA A 51 3.51 6.82 -3.88
CA ALA A 51 3.96 7.07 -5.25
C ALA A 51 3.74 8.53 -5.69
N ASP A 52 2.68 9.20 -5.21
CA ASP A 52 2.33 10.55 -5.64
C ASP A 52 1.66 11.40 -4.53
N PRO A 53 2.35 12.42 -3.98
CA PRO A 53 3.77 12.70 -4.20
C PRO A 53 4.64 11.60 -3.57
N VAL A 54 5.86 11.42 -4.09
CA VAL A 54 6.81 10.45 -3.51
C VAL A 54 7.14 10.85 -2.08
N ARG A 55 6.61 10.09 -1.13
CA ARG A 55 6.78 10.32 0.32
C ARG A 55 7.06 9.01 1.02
N ARG A 56 7.61 9.11 2.24
CA ARG A 56 7.79 7.97 3.13
C ARG A 56 7.04 8.24 4.43
N ALA A 57 6.42 7.21 4.97
CA ALA A 57 5.89 7.24 6.32
C ALA A 57 6.28 5.97 7.06
N HIS A 58 6.34 6.10 8.38
CA HIS A 58 6.60 5.01 9.30
C HIS A 58 5.35 4.84 10.18
N TYR A 59 4.91 3.60 10.34
CA TYR A 59 3.77 3.24 11.18
C TYR A 59 4.21 2.21 12.21
N THR A 60 3.79 2.38 13.46
CA THR A 60 3.89 1.32 14.47
C THR A 60 2.95 0.17 14.11
N TYR A 61 3.22 -1.04 14.58
CA TYR A 61 2.37 -2.22 14.33
C TYR A 61 0.90 -2.05 14.77
N SER A 62 0.67 -1.25 15.81
CA SER A 62 -0.67 -0.93 16.35
C SER A 62 -1.39 0.18 15.59
N ALA A 63 -0.72 0.86 14.66
CA ALA A 63 -1.37 1.87 13.83
C ALA A 63 -2.45 1.24 12.94
N VAL A 64 -3.57 1.94 12.79
CA VAL A 64 -4.67 1.50 11.92
C VAL A 64 -4.52 2.15 10.55
N VAL A 65 -4.46 1.32 9.52
CA VAL A 65 -4.43 1.72 8.11
C VAL A 65 -5.77 1.44 7.46
N HIS A 66 -6.18 2.26 6.49
CA HIS A 66 -7.41 2.02 5.72
C HIS A 66 -7.05 1.60 4.30
N VAL A 67 -7.20 0.32 4.01
CA VAL A 67 -6.89 -0.25 2.69
C VAL A 67 -8.15 -0.31 1.84
N THR A 68 -8.23 0.51 0.80
CA THR A 68 -9.41 0.57 -0.07
C THR A 68 -9.32 -0.38 -1.27
N TYR A 69 -8.12 -0.55 -1.81
CA TYR A 69 -7.84 -1.47 -2.93
C TYR A 69 -6.48 -2.14 -2.73
N ARG A 70 -6.29 -3.35 -3.25
CA ARG A 70 -4.99 -4.05 -3.25
C ARG A 70 -4.60 -4.48 -4.65
N ALA A 71 -3.31 -4.35 -4.96
CA ALA A 71 -2.69 -4.92 -6.14
C ALA A 71 -1.92 -6.20 -5.75
N PRO A 72 -1.56 -7.06 -6.72
CA PRO A 72 -0.50 -8.03 -6.52
C PRO A 72 0.73 -7.36 -5.91
N ARG A 73 1.42 -8.06 -5.01
CA ARG A 73 2.66 -7.55 -4.43
C ARG A 73 3.63 -7.26 -5.57
N CYS A 74 4.18 -6.05 -5.59
CA CYS A 74 5.41 -5.89 -6.34
C CYS A 74 6.50 -6.65 -5.56
N PRO A 75 7.45 -7.35 -6.20
CA PRO A 75 8.65 -7.92 -5.56
C PRO A 75 9.60 -6.85 -4.98
N HIS A 76 9.03 -5.74 -4.52
CA HIS A 76 9.69 -4.57 -4.00
C HIS A 76 10.18 -4.83 -2.57
N GLY A 77 11.48 -5.12 -2.44
CA GLY A 77 12.21 -5.04 -1.17
C GLY A 77 12.96 -3.72 -0.97
N ASN A 78 12.77 -2.74 -1.86
CA ASN A 78 13.56 -1.51 -1.93
C ASN A 78 12.68 -0.26 -2.14
N ALA A 79 13.29 0.94 -2.07
CA ALA A 79 12.57 2.19 -2.25
C ALA A 79 12.09 2.46 -3.70
N TRP A 80 10.96 3.16 -3.85
CA TRP A 80 10.31 3.54 -5.13
C TRP A 80 11.23 4.23 -6.14
N ARG A 81 12.24 5.00 -5.67
CA ARG A 81 13.27 5.57 -6.55
C ARG A 81 14.04 4.51 -7.38
N TRP A 82 13.97 3.24 -6.97
CA TRP A 82 14.57 2.13 -7.69
C TRP A 82 13.60 1.47 -8.69
N CYS A 83 12.29 1.78 -8.66
CA CYS A 83 11.33 1.36 -9.69
C CYS A 83 11.69 1.94 -11.06
N GLU A 84 12.22 3.17 -11.10
CA GLU A 84 12.71 3.78 -12.36
C GLU A 84 13.87 2.98 -12.98
N ARG A 85 14.62 2.24 -12.15
CA ARG A 85 15.79 1.46 -12.58
C ARG A 85 15.49 -0.04 -12.74
N ASN A 86 14.55 -0.58 -11.97
CA ASN A 86 14.05 -1.95 -12.04
C ASN A 86 12.51 -1.92 -12.01
N PRO A 87 11.86 -1.75 -13.17
CA PRO A 87 10.40 -1.67 -13.23
C PRO A 87 9.78 -2.98 -12.72
N CYS A 88 8.72 -2.85 -11.93
CA CYS A 88 7.94 -3.99 -11.47
C CYS A 88 7.20 -4.64 -12.67
N VAL A 89 7.83 -5.58 -13.37
CA VAL A 89 7.22 -6.29 -14.51
C VAL A 89 6.03 -7.12 -14.03
N GLY A 90 4.88 -6.99 -14.68
CA GLY A 90 3.65 -7.72 -14.32
C GLY A 90 2.94 -7.20 -13.05
N CYS A 91 3.33 -6.02 -12.57
CA CYS A 91 2.72 -5.38 -11.39
C CYS A 91 1.86 -4.17 -11.79
N GLU A 92 1.20 -4.23 -12.94
CA GLU A 92 0.21 -3.22 -13.30
C GLU A 92 -0.97 -3.28 -12.32
N TRP A 93 -1.58 -2.13 -12.05
CA TRP A 93 -2.85 -2.15 -11.33
C TRP A 93 -3.89 -2.90 -12.16
N PRO A 94 -4.70 -3.76 -11.55
CA PRO A 94 -5.90 -4.25 -12.21
C PRO A 94 -6.70 -3.08 -12.78
N ALA A 95 -7.08 -3.17 -14.06
CA ALA A 95 -7.70 -2.06 -14.80
C ALA A 95 -8.93 -1.46 -14.09
N GLU A 96 -9.68 -2.27 -13.36
CA GLU A 96 -10.82 -1.83 -12.55
C GLU A 96 -10.41 -0.89 -11.40
N ILE A 97 -9.26 -1.17 -10.77
CA ILE A 97 -8.71 -0.33 -9.69
C ILE A 97 -8.09 0.93 -10.29
N ASP A 98 -7.41 0.81 -11.43
CA ASP A 98 -6.86 1.98 -12.15
C ASP A 98 -7.98 2.92 -12.59
N THR A 99 -9.07 2.37 -13.14
CA THR A 99 -10.28 3.13 -13.49
C THR A 99 -10.93 3.76 -12.25
N ALA A 100 -10.98 3.04 -11.13
CA ALA A 100 -11.49 3.58 -9.87
C ALA A 100 -10.60 4.71 -9.36
N TYR A 101 -9.28 4.55 -9.41
CA TYR A 101 -8.27 5.50 -8.97
C TYR A 101 -8.30 6.79 -9.80
N MET A 102 -8.39 6.67 -11.13
CA MET A 102 -8.54 7.80 -12.07
C MET A 102 -9.92 8.48 -12.03
N GLY A 103 -10.84 8.00 -11.18
CA GLY A 103 -12.14 8.65 -10.95
C GLY A 103 -13.29 8.21 -11.87
N ASN A 104 -13.09 7.19 -12.71
CA ASN A 104 -14.07 6.76 -13.71
C ASN A 104 -14.80 5.44 -13.37
N ALA A 105 -14.47 4.75 -12.27
CA ALA A 105 -15.18 3.51 -11.90
C ALA A 105 -16.22 3.75 -10.80
N PRO A 106 -17.43 3.16 -10.93
CA PRO A 106 -18.38 3.10 -9.83
C PRO A 106 -17.78 2.28 -8.69
N ALA A 107 -17.95 2.75 -7.45
CA ALA A 107 -17.55 2.00 -6.26
C ALA A 107 -18.24 0.64 -6.25
N ARG A 108 -17.48 -0.45 -6.15
CA ARG A 108 -18.05 -1.79 -6.00
C ARG A 108 -18.83 -1.84 -4.69
N THR A 109 -20.13 -2.08 -4.80
CA THR A 109 -20.96 -2.52 -3.68
C THR A 109 -20.42 -3.86 -3.18
N ALA A 110 -19.98 -3.88 -1.92
CA ALA A 110 -19.62 -5.12 -1.24
C ALA A 110 -20.80 -6.10 -1.32
N SER A 111 -20.54 -7.32 -1.79
CA SER A 111 -21.47 -8.46 -1.69
C SER A 111 -21.12 -9.30 -0.48
#